data_AF-A0A2H0KNR7-F1
#
_entry.id   AF-A0A2H0KNR7-F1
#
_cell.length_a   1.000
_cell.length_b   1.000
_cell.length_c   1.000
_cell.angle_alpha   90.00
_cell.angle_beta   90.00
_cell.angle_gamma   90.00
#
_symmetry.space_group_name_H-M   'P 1'
#
loop_
_entity.id
_entity.type
_entity.pdbx_description
1 polymer ?
#
loop_
_entity_poly.entity_id
_entity_poly.type
_entity_poly.pdbx_seq_one_letter_code
_entity_poly.pdbx_strand_id
1 'polypeptide(L)'
;MNFLKKYWQEILLGFITLSYIVYFSLFSILRYRTLYAHYFDLGIMHQTVYNTFMSLKTGDFTRFLELTNPHGFDQVKRMAIHNDIFLAFLAPLYFVYSGPETLLILQTVVIALGAIAVYGISKIVFNKTHNVRLISLFFSFAYLMYPPLQRMNQFDFHAVALATPLLLFMFYCYLNKRYV
;
A
#
# COMPACT_ATOMS: atom_id res chain seq x y z
N MET A 1 14.79 25.06 23.91
CA MET A 1 13.97 25.20 22.69
C MET A 1 12.95 24.07 22.66
N ASN A 2 11.64 24.39 22.64
CA ASN A 2 10.56 23.42 22.87
C ASN A 2 10.57 22.29 21.81
N PHE A 3 10.53 21.01 22.21
CA PHE A 3 10.60 19.85 21.29
C PHE A 3 9.62 19.98 20.12
N LEU A 4 8.39 20.42 20.43
CA LEU A 4 7.34 20.72 19.46
C LEU A 4 7.79 21.72 18.38
N LYS A 5 8.47 22.81 18.77
CA LYS A 5 8.96 23.81 17.80
C LYS A 5 10.06 23.27 16.89
N LYS A 6 10.82 22.25 17.33
CA LYS A 6 11.94 21.67 16.57
C LYS A 6 11.47 20.66 15.50
N TYR A 7 10.37 19.96 15.75
CA TYR A 7 9.89 18.84 14.92
C TYR A 7 8.46 19.01 14.41
N TRP A 8 7.91 20.23 14.42
CA TRP A 8 6.51 20.45 14.06
C TRP A 8 6.20 20.03 12.62
N GLN A 9 7.16 20.13 11.68
CA GLN A 9 6.95 19.70 10.30
C GLN A 9 6.83 18.18 10.19
N GLU A 10 7.68 17.44 10.91
CA GLU A 10 7.63 15.98 10.96
C GLU A 10 6.37 15.48 11.69
N ILE A 11 5.95 16.18 12.76
CA ILE A 11 4.68 15.92 13.44
C ILE A 11 3.50 16.16 12.49
N LEU A 12 3.51 17.28 11.76
CA LEU A 12 2.46 17.60 10.80
C LEU A 12 2.43 16.60 9.64
N LEU A 13 3.59 16.15 9.14
CA LEU A 13 3.68 15.06 8.17
C LEU A 13 3.03 13.78 8.70
N GLY A 14 3.33 13.40 9.94
CA GLY A 14 2.72 12.25 10.60
C GLY A 14 1.20 12.40 10.69
N PHE A 15 0.72 13.59 11.07
CA PHE A 15 -0.71 13.88 11.16
C PHE A 15 -1.44 13.79 9.82
N ILE A 16 -0.90 14.40 8.74
CA ILE A 16 -1.54 14.34 7.40
C ILE A 16 -1.52 12.92 6.84
N THR A 17 -0.44 12.16 7.09
CA THR A 17 -0.32 10.76 6.66
C THR A 17 -1.32 9.89 7.39
N LEU A 18 -1.43 10.03 8.72
CA LEU A 18 -2.40 9.28 9.51
C LEU A 18 -3.85 9.64 9.12
N SER A 19 -4.14 10.91 8.90
CA SER A 19 -5.45 11.36 8.46
C SER A 19 -5.83 10.75 7.10
N TYR A 20 -4.89 10.70 6.15
CA TYR A 20 -5.07 10.01 4.87
C TYR A 20 -5.36 8.53 5.06
N ILE A 21 -4.58 7.85 5.91
CA ILE A 21 -4.75 6.42 6.20
C ILE A 21 -6.14 6.13 6.75
N VAL A 22 -6.57 6.88 7.77
CA VAL A 22 -7.87 6.70 8.40
C VAL A 22 -8.99 6.95 7.40
N TYR A 23 -8.95 8.07 6.67
CA TYR A 23 -9.99 8.43 5.71
C TYR A 23 -10.14 7.39 4.60
N PHE A 24 -9.04 7.04 3.91
CA PHE A 24 -9.13 6.13 2.77
C PHE A 24 -9.38 4.68 3.17
N SER A 25 -8.87 4.23 4.32
CA SER A 25 -9.18 2.89 4.84
C SER A 25 -10.69 2.77 5.11
N LEU A 26 -11.27 3.75 5.81
CA LEU A 26 -12.72 3.78 6.06
C LEU A 26 -13.50 3.86 4.75
N PHE A 27 -13.09 4.71 3.82
CA PHE A 27 -13.72 4.85 2.51
C PHE A 27 -13.72 3.52 1.73
N SER A 28 -12.57 2.86 1.60
CA SER A 28 -12.45 1.60 0.86
C SER A 28 -13.25 0.48 1.51
N ILE A 29 -13.26 0.40 2.85
CA ILE A 29 -14.05 -0.60 3.58
C ILE A 29 -15.54 -0.34 3.39
N LEU A 30 -15.98 0.92 3.45
CA LEU A 30 -17.38 1.27 3.22
C LEU A 30 -17.80 0.93 1.80
N ARG A 31 -16.98 1.22 0.78
CA ARG A 31 -17.24 0.79 -0.60
C ARG A 31 -17.43 -0.72 -0.72
N TYR A 32 -16.55 -1.50 -0.10
CA TYR A 32 -16.68 -2.95 -0.06
C TYR A 32 -17.99 -3.39 0.63
N ARG A 33 -18.30 -2.83 1.79
CA ARG A 33 -19.49 -3.19 2.58
C ARG A 33 -20.81 -2.77 1.93
N THR A 34 -20.79 -1.73 1.09
CA THR A 34 -21.95 -1.31 0.30
C THR A 34 -22.00 -1.99 -1.08
N LEU A 35 -21.22 -3.06 -1.29
CA LEU A 35 -21.20 -3.89 -2.50
C LEU A 35 -20.73 -3.16 -3.77
N TYR A 36 -19.91 -2.11 -3.61
CA TYR A 36 -19.27 -1.37 -4.71
C TYR A 36 -17.87 -1.89 -5.05
N ALA A 37 -17.42 -3.00 -4.45
CA ALA A 37 -16.18 -3.69 -4.82
C ALA A 37 -16.47 -4.79 -5.84
N HIS A 38 -15.51 -5.06 -6.71
CA HIS A 38 -15.64 -5.99 -7.82
C HIS A 38 -14.92 -7.31 -7.56
N TYR A 39 -15.52 -8.40 -8.06
CA TYR A 39 -14.91 -9.73 -8.01
C TYR A 39 -13.57 -9.79 -8.77
N PHE A 40 -13.54 -9.27 -10.00
CA PHE A 40 -12.35 -9.27 -10.86
C PHE A 40 -11.20 -8.41 -10.33
N ASP A 41 -11.46 -7.60 -9.31
CA ASP A 41 -10.48 -6.77 -8.66
C ASP A 41 -10.23 -7.31 -7.25
N LEU A 42 -11.01 -6.89 -6.25
CA LEU A 42 -10.81 -7.27 -4.85
C LEU A 42 -10.97 -8.78 -4.60
N GLY A 43 -11.97 -9.41 -5.25
CA GLY A 43 -12.34 -10.80 -4.99
C GLY A 43 -11.23 -11.79 -5.32
N ILE A 44 -10.68 -11.73 -6.54
CA ILE A 44 -9.61 -12.63 -6.98
C ILE A 44 -8.31 -12.43 -6.18
N MET A 45 -7.99 -11.18 -5.81
CA MET A 45 -6.81 -10.87 -5.00
C MET A 45 -6.97 -11.44 -3.59
N HIS A 46 -8.13 -11.20 -2.98
CA HIS A 46 -8.49 -11.74 -1.67
C HIS A 46 -8.47 -13.29 -1.67
N GLN A 47 -9.11 -13.94 -2.64
CA GLN A 47 -9.13 -15.40 -2.75
C GLN A 47 -7.72 -15.98 -2.87
N THR A 48 -6.87 -15.37 -3.70
CA THR A 48 -5.48 -15.80 -3.88
C THR A 48 -4.68 -15.73 -2.58
N VAL A 49 -4.80 -14.60 -1.85
CA VAL A 49 -4.12 -14.41 -0.55
C VAL A 49 -4.70 -15.36 0.50
N TYR A 50 -6.01 -15.55 0.53
CA TYR A 50 -6.69 -16.44 1.47
C TYR A 50 -6.29 -17.91 1.28
N ASN A 51 -6.24 -18.40 0.04
CA ASN A 51 -5.82 -19.76 -0.25
C ASN A 51 -4.34 -19.98 0.06
N THR A 52 -3.50 -18.97 -0.16
CA THR A 52 -2.10 -19.00 0.27
C THR A 52 -1.97 -19.02 1.79
N PHE A 53 -2.79 -18.25 2.50
CA PHE A 53 -2.86 -18.29 3.96
C PHE A 53 -3.30 -19.66 4.47
N MET A 54 -4.34 -20.24 3.90
CA MET A 54 -4.77 -21.60 4.24
C MET A 54 -3.67 -22.63 3.96
N SER A 55 -2.97 -22.50 2.83
CA SER A 55 -1.82 -23.33 2.48
C SER A 55 -0.74 -23.31 3.56
N LEU A 56 -0.37 -22.12 4.05
CA LEU A 56 0.59 -21.95 5.15
C LEU A 56 0.06 -22.51 6.47
N LYS A 57 -1.25 -22.35 6.74
CA LYS A 57 -1.90 -22.79 7.98
C LYS A 57 -2.04 -24.31 8.06
N THR A 58 -2.34 -24.99 6.94
CA THR A 58 -2.60 -26.44 6.90
C THR A 58 -1.41 -27.26 6.44
N GLY A 59 -0.39 -26.64 5.83
CA GLY A 59 0.71 -27.32 5.17
C GLY A 59 0.36 -27.88 3.79
N ASP A 60 -0.85 -27.61 3.28
CA ASP A 60 -1.29 -28.03 1.95
C ASP A 60 -0.84 -27.02 0.90
N PHE A 61 0.31 -27.27 0.27
CA PHE A 61 0.88 -26.40 -0.77
C PHE A 61 0.14 -26.44 -2.11
N THR A 62 -0.84 -27.34 -2.28
CA THR A 62 -1.67 -27.36 -3.50
C THR A 62 -2.53 -26.11 -3.64
N ARG A 63 -2.82 -25.40 -2.53
CA ARG A 63 -3.61 -24.16 -2.49
C ARG A 63 -2.79 -22.88 -2.64
N PHE A 64 -1.46 -22.99 -2.67
CA PHE A 64 -0.57 -21.84 -2.74
C PHE A 64 -0.82 -21.03 -4.01
N LEU A 65 -1.13 -19.74 -3.89
CA LEU A 65 -1.51 -18.83 -4.99
C LEU A 65 -2.64 -19.36 -5.89
N GLU A 66 -3.60 -20.10 -5.33
CA GLU A 66 -4.74 -20.65 -6.06
C GLU A 66 -5.96 -19.71 -6.04
N LEU A 67 -6.69 -19.66 -7.15
CA LEU A 67 -7.97 -18.96 -7.29
C LEU A 67 -8.91 -19.73 -8.24
N THR A 68 -10.21 -19.43 -8.17
CA THR A 68 -11.18 -19.93 -9.15
C THR A 68 -11.02 -19.18 -10.45
N ASN A 69 -10.85 -19.89 -11.57
CA ASN A 69 -10.68 -19.29 -12.88
C ASN A 69 -11.83 -18.29 -13.18
N PRO A 70 -11.53 -17.01 -13.44
CA PRO A 70 -12.56 -15.99 -13.71
C PRO A 70 -13.39 -16.26 -14.98
N HIS A 71 -12.93 -17.17 -15.84
CA HIS A 71 -13.58 -17.55 -17.11
C HIS A 71 -14.13 -19.00 -17.10
N GLY A 72 -14.12 -19.68 -15.95
CA GLY A 72 -14.55 -21.07 -15.85
C GLY A 72 -14.83 -21.50 -14.41
N PHE A 73 -14.81 -22.80 -14.15
CA PHE A 73 -15.09 -23.36 -12.82
C PHE A 73 -13.86 -24.02 -12.18
N ASP A 74 -12.77 -24.17 -12.94
CA ASP A 74 -11.55 -24.84 -12.48
C ASP A 74 -10.77 -23.97 -11.50
N GLN A 75 -10.04 -24.62 -10.59
CA GLN A 75 -9.03 -23.96 -9.79
C GLN A 75 -7.74 -23.81 -10.60
N VAL A 76 -7.16 -22.62 -10.56
CA VAL A 76 -5.94 -22.29 -11.30
C VAL A 76 -4.97 -21.53 -10.41
N LYS A 77 -3.68 -21.60 -10.75
CA LYS A 77 -2.68 -20.74 -10.13
C LYS A 77 -2.82 -19.33 -10.64
N ARG A 78 -2.74 -18.33 -9.76
CA ARG A 78 -2.78 -16.91 -10.11
C ARG A 78 -1.82 -16.59 -11.25
N MET A 79 -0.61 -17.14 -11.17
CA MET A 79 0.47 -16.96 -12.15
C MET A 79 0.13 -17.46 -13.57
N ALA A 80 -0.85 -18.36 -13.73
CA ALA A 80 -1.30 -18.81 -15.05
C ALA A 80 -2.12 -17.75 -15.79
N ILE A 81 -2.68 -16.77 -15.07
CA ILE A 81 -3.48 -15.66 -15.62
C ILE A 81 -2.71 -14.35 -15.51
N HIS A 82 -2.18 -14.04 -14.32
CA HIS A 82 -1.45 -12.80 -14.04
C HIS A 82 -0.37 -13.05 -12.99
N ASN A 83 0.85 -12.57 -13.23
CA ASN A 83 1.98 -12.87 -12.37
C ASN A 83 2.05 -11.95 -11.14
N ASP A 84 1.21 -12.22 -10.13
CA ASP A 84 1.18 -11.50 -8.84
C ASP A 84 1.76 -12.33 -7.68
N ILE A 85 2.99 -12.86 -7.84
CA ILE A 85 3.67 -13.62 -6.77
C ILE A 85 3.75 -12.82 -5.45
N PHE A 86 3.77 -11.49 -5.54
CA PHE A 86 3.79 -10.60 -4.38
C PHE A 86 2.63 -10.87 -3.40
N LEU A 87 1.48 -11.34 -3.87
CA LEU A 87 0.33 -11.69 -3.01
C LEU A 87 0.66 -12.76 -1.97
N ALA A 88 1.60 -13.67 -2.26
CA ALA A 88 2.00 -14.70 -1.31
C ALA A 88 2.61 -14.09 -0.03
N PHE A 89 3.35 -12.98 -0.15
CA PHE A 89 3.94 -12.28 1.00
C PHE A 89 2.89 -11.57 1.87
N LEU A 90 1.65 -11.41 1.37
CA LEU A 90 0.55 -10.81 2.11
C LEU A 90 -0.23 -11.83 2.93
N ALA A 91 -0.11 -13.12 2.60
CA ALA A 91 -0.80 -14.21 3.29
C ALA A 91 -0.53 -14.29 4.80
N PRO A 92 0.70 -14.02 5.32
CA PRO A 92 0.94 -13.98 6.75
C PRO A 92 0.07 -12.96 7.51
N LEU A 93 -0.37 -11.87 6.86
CA LEU A 93 -1.24 -10.88 7.50
C LEU A 93 -2.64 -11.45 7.81
N TYR A 94 -3.05 -12.51 7.11
CA TYR A 94 -4.35 -13.15 7.33
C TYR A 94 -4.39 -14.00 8.60
N PHE A 95 -3.25 -14.26 9.26
CA PHE A 95 -3.25 -14.80 10.63
C PHE A 95 -3.82 -13.80 11.64
N VAL A 96 -3.77 -12.49 11.36
CA VAL A 96 -4.38 -11.45 12.21
C VAL A 96 -5.86 -11.27 11.85
N TYR A 97 -6.14 -11.03 10.56
CA TYR A 97 -7.51 -10.91 10.05
C TYR A 97 -7.56 -11.34 8.59
N SER A 98 -8.32 -12.38 8.29
CA SER A 98 -8.37 -13.00 6.96
C SER A 98 -9.46 -12.42 6.05
N GLY A 99 -9.92 -11.19 6.28
CA GLY A 99 -10.90 -10.51 5.41
C GLY A 99 -10.25 -9.62 4.35
N PRO A 100 -10.99 -9.24 3.29
CA PRO A 100 -10.47 -8.36 2.23
C PRO A 100 -10.08 -6.97 2.74
N GLU A 101 -10.66 -6.51 3.87
CA GLU A 101 -10.31 -5.24 4.51
C GLU A 101 -8.82 -5.17 4.87
N THR A 102 -8.17 -6.29 5.19
CA THR A 102 -6.72 -6.34 5.44
C THR A 102 -5.95 -5.82 4.24
N LEU A 103 -6.35 -6.20 3.02
CA LEU A 103 -5.68 -5.78 1.79
C LEU A 103 -5.94 -4.29 1.50
N LEU A 104 -7.18 -3.84 1.69
CA LEU A 104 -7.56 -2.44 1.48
C LEU A 104 -6.81 -1.49 2.42
N ILE A 105 -6.74 -1.85 3.71
CA ILE A 105 -5.98 -1.09 4.72
C ILE A 105 -4.49 -1.11 4.37
N LEU A 106 -3.94 -2.29 4.03
CA LEU A 106 -2.53 -2.41 3.67
C LEU A 106 -2.16 -1.52 2.49
N GLN A 107 -2.93 -1.55 1.39
CA GLN A 107 -2.70 -0.69 0.24
C GLN A 107 -2.72 0.79 0.63
N THR A 108 -3.72 1.21 1.40
CA THR A 108 -3.82 2.60 1.89
C THR A 108 -2.61 3.00 2.73
N VAL A 109 -2.19 2.14 3.68
CA VAL A 109 -1.02 2.39 4.54
C VAL A 109 0.25 2.52 3.70
N VAL A 110 0.51 1.57 2.81
CA VAL A 110 1.73 1.55 2.00
C VAL A 110 1.79 2.75 1.05
N ILE A 111 0.67 3.12 0.41
CA ILE A 111 0.56 4.34 -0.40
C ILE A 111 0.89 5.57 0.44
N ALA A 112 0.29 5.71 1.63
CA ALA A 112 0.48 6.86 2.49
C ALA A 112 1.94 6.97 2.99
N LEU A 113 2.58 5.84 3.30
CA LEU A 113 4.00 5.82 3.69
C LEU A 113 4.94 6.33 2.58
N GLY A 114 4.51 6.31 1.30
CA GLY A 114 5.23 6.96 0.21
C GLY A 114 5.47 8.46 0.45
N ALA A 115 4.61 9.15 1.22
CA ALA A 115 4.81 10.55 1.60
C ALA A 115 6.09 10.74 2.43
N ILE A 116 6.47 9.76 3.25
CA ILE A 116 7.71 9.79 4.04
C ILE A 116 8.93 9.68 3.11
N ALA A 117 8.87 8.81 2.11
CA ALA A 117 9.92 8.70 1.11
C ALA A 117 10.07 10.01 0.31
N VAL A 118 8.96 10.62 -0.12
CA VAL A 118 8.95 11.93 -0.79
C VAL A 118 9.56 13.02 0.09
N TYR A 119 9.20 13.07 1.37
CA TYR A 119 9.79 14.00 2.34
C TYR A 119 11.31 13.82 2.42
N GLY A 120 11.76 12.58 2.51
CA GLY A 120 13.17 12.22 2.57
C GLY A 120 13.94 12.59 1.30
N ILE A 121 13.41 12.24 0.12
CA ILE A 121 13.99 12.58 -1.18
C ILE A 121 14.10 14.10 -1.33
N SER A 122 13.03 14.83 -1.03
CA SER A 122 13.00 16.29 -1.14
C SER A 122 14.07 16.95 -0.27
N LYS A 123 14.29 16.45 0.96
CA LYS A 123 15.39 16.94 1.82
C LYS A 123 16.78 16.77 1.21
N ILE A 124 17.00 15.69 0.46
CA ILE A 124 18.29 15.40 -0.18
C ILE A 124 18.47 16.29 -1.41
N VAL A 125 17.44 16.36 -2.26
CA VAL A 125 17.47 17.10 -3.54
C VAL A 125 17.57 18.61 -3.31
N PHE A 126 16.82 19.16 -2.35
CA PHE A 126 16.77 20.59 -2.04
C PHE A 126 17.64 20.98 -0.83
N ASN A 127 18.70 20.22 -0.53
CA ASN A 127 19.53 20.41 0.66
C ASN A 127 20.20 21.80 0.76
N LYS A 128 20.41 22.49 -0.37
CA LYS A 128 20.99 23.85 -0.43
C LYS A 128 19.96 24.96 -0.33
N THR A 129 18.66 24.64 -0.35
CA THR A 129 17.58 25.64 -0.33
C THR A 129 17.21 26.02 1.09
N HIS A 130 16.98 27.30 1.34
CA HIS A 130 16.42 27.75 2.62
C HIS A 130 15.02 27.12 2.84
N ASN A 131 14.66 26.79 4.08
CA ASN A 131 13.37 26.15 4.42
C ASN A 131 13.12 24.76 3.79
N VAL A 132 14.18 23.99 3.52
CA VAL A 132 14.07 22.63 2.94
C VAL A 132 12.99 21.74 3.57
N ARG A 133 12.77 21.82 4.90
CA ARG A 133 11.74 21.02 5.59
C ARG A 133 10.32 21.40 5.21
N LEU A 134 10.05 22.69 4.95
CA LEU A 134 8.75 23.16 4.49
C LEU A 134 8.49 22.73 3.05
N ILE A 135 9.52 22.85 2.19
CA ILE A 135 9.46 22.37 0.80
C ILE A 135 9.18 20.86 0.77
N SER A 136 9.88 20.10 1.63
CA SER A 136 9.69 18.65 1.75
C SER A 136 8.28 18.29 2.23
N LEU A 137 7.74 19.04 3.19
CA LEU A 137 6.37 18.86 3.66
C LEU A 137 5.36 19.16 2.54
N PHE A 138 5.58 20.24 1.77
CA PHE A 138 4.73 20.60 0.64
C PHE A 138 4.68 19.48 -0.41
N PHE A 139 5.83 18.93 -0.83
CA PHE A 139 5.85 17.81 -1.79
C PHE A 139 5.18 16.55 -1.25
N SER A 140 5.35 16.26 0.04
CA SER A 140 4.71 15.10 0.69
C SER A 140 3.18 15.27 0.73
N PHE A 141 2.71 16.47 1.03
CA PHE A 141 1.29 16.82 0.96
C PHE A 141 0.77 16.75 -0.48
N ALA A 142 1.50 17.31 -1.45
CA ALA A 142 1.14 17.27 -2.87
C ALA A 142 1.03 15.83 -3.39
N TYR A 143 1.92 14.93 -2.96
CA TYR A 143 1.84 13.49 -3.24
C TYR A 143 0.52 12.89 -2.73
N LEU A 144 0.16 13.10 -1.45
CA LEU A 144 -1.09 12.58 -0.88
C LEU A 144 -2.34 13.23 -1.51
N MET A 145 -2.25 14.48 -1.93
CA MET A 145 -3.32 15.22 -2.59
C MET A 145 -3.39 15.01 -4.11
N TYR A 146 -2.49 14.19 -4.67
CA TYR A 146 -2.45 13.94 -6.10
C TYR A 146 -3.66 13.08 -6.53
N PRO A 147 -4.59 13.61 -7.36
CA PRO A 147 -5.85 12.91 -7.64
C PRO A 147 -5.69 11.51 -8.25
N PRO A 148 -4.73 11.25 -9.17
CA PRO A 148 -4.49 9.90 -9.66
C PRO A 148 -4.04 8.92 -8.56
N LEU A 149 -3.23 9.37 -7.59
CA LEU A 149 -2.84 8.54 -6.44
C LEU A 149 -4.06 8.20 -5.57
N GLN A 150 -4.92 9.20 -5.32
CA GLN A 150 -6.16 8.99 -4.58
C GLN A 150 -7.08 8.03 -5.32
N ARG A 151 -7.22 8.17 -6.64
CA ARG A 151 -8.04 7.26 -7.46
C ARG A 151 -7.54 5.82 -7.41
N MET A 152 -6.22 5.64 -7.47
CA MET A 152 -5.59 4.32 -7.29
C MET A 152 -5.93 3.72 -5.92
N ASN A 153 -5.90 4.54 -4.85
CA ASN A 153 -6.24 4.05 -3.51
C ASN A 153 -7.73 3.83 -3.28
N GLN A 154 -8.59 4.61 -3.93
CA GLN A 154 -10.04 4.44 -3.89
C GLN A 154 -10.47 3.16 -4.57
N PHE A 155 -9.78 2.75 -5.62
CA PHE A 155 -10.04 1.51 -6.34
C PHE A 155 -9.73 0.29 -5.45
N ASP A 156 -10.24 -0.86 -5.86
CA ASP A 156 -10.04 -2.11 -5.15
C ASP A 156 -8.55 -2.48 -5.08
N PHE A 157 -8.20 -3.39 -4.17
CA PHE A 157 -6.80 -3.75 -3.95
C PHE A 157 -6.12 -4.28 -5.21
N HIS A 158 -4.95 -3.73 -5.54
CA HIS A 158 -4.07 -4.23 -6.60
C HIS A 158 -2.62 -4.24 -6.14
N ALA A 159 -1.91 -5.36 -6.33
CA ALA A 159 -0.50 -5.46 -5.94
C ALA A 159 0.39 -4.39 -6.60
N VAL A 160 0.08 -3.99 -7.84
CA VAL A 160 0.81 -2.93 -8.57
C VAL A 160 0.73 -1.56 -7.88
N ALA A 161 -0.33 -1.28 -7.09
CA ALA A 161 -0.44 -0.02 -6.37
C ALA A 161 0.68 0.18 -5.34
N LEU A 162 1.27 -0.92 -4.85
CA LEU A 162 2.40 -0.91 -3.92
C LEU A 162 3.71 -0.54 -4.62
N ALA A 163 3.79 -0.65 -5.95
CA ALA A 163 5.01 -0.33 -6.71
C ALA A 163 5.41 1.14 -6.55
N THR A 164 4.46 2.07 -6.59
CA THR A 164 4.72 3.51 -6.44
C THR A 164 5.49 3.85 -5.16
N PRO A 165 4.98 3.54 -3.95
CA PRO A 165 5.71 3.81 -2.70
C PRO A 165 6.99 2.98 -2.57
N LEU A 166 7.01 1.72 -3.03
CA LEU A 166 8.23 0.89 -2.99
C LEU A 166 9.36 1.48 -3.85
N LEU A 167 9.05 1.98 -5.05
CA LEU A 167 10.00 2.67 -5.91
C LEU A 167 10.46 4.00 -5.31
N LEU A 168 9.55 4.75 -4.66
CA LEU A 168 9.94 5.96 -3.92
C LEU A 168 10.92 5.63 -2.78
N PHE A 169 10.68 4.57 -2.01
CA PHE A 169 11.64 4.14 -0.99
C PHE A 169 12.95 3.64 -1.59
N MET A 170 12.91 2.94 -2.73
CA MET A 170 14.11 2.56 -3.48
C MET A 170 14.94 3.80 -3.86
N PHE A 171 14.33 4.82 -4.47
CA PHE A 171 15.02 6.07 -4.80
C PHE A 171 15.55 6.81 -3.57
N TYR A 172 14.78 6.82 -2.47
CA TYR A 172 15.21 7.42 -1.21
C TYR A 172 16.45 6.71 -0.64
N CYS A 173 16.45 5.38 -0.61
CA CYS A 173 17.62 4.59 -0.18
C CYS A 173 18.80 4.81 -1.12
N TYR A 174 18.54 4.85 -2.43
CA TYR A 174 19.57 5.08 -3.44
C TYR A 174 20.28 6.44 -3.24
N LEU A 175 19.51 7.50 -3.01
CA LEU A 175 20.04 8.85 -2.78
C LEU A 175 20.80 8.98 -1.45
N ASN A 176 20.43 8.20 -0.43
CA ASN A 176 21.13 8.17 0.86
C ASN A 176 22.38 7.30 0.87
N LYS A 177 22.75 6.69 -0.27
CA LYS A 177 23.82 5.68 -0.34
C LYS A 177 23.60 4.50 0.60
N ARG A 178 22.33 4.15 0.86
CA ARG A 178 21.93 2.98 1.65
C ARG A 178 21.61 1.84 0.70
N TYR A 179 22.64 1.37 0.00
CA TYR A 179 22.62 0.10 -0.70
C TYR A 179 23.16 -0.96 0.27
N VAL A 180 22.58 -2.14 0.29
CA VAL A 180 23.06 -3.27 1.13
C VAL A 180 24.52 -3.55 0.83
#